data_AF-A0A210PRL8-F1
#
_entry.id   AF-A0A210PRL8-F1
#
_cell.length_a   1.000
_cell.length_b   1.000
_cell.length_c   1.000
_cell.angle_alpha   90.00
_cell.angle_beta   90.00
_cell.angle_gamma   90.00
#
_symmetry.space_group_name_H-M   'P 1'
#
loop_
_entity.id
_entity.type
_entity.pdbx_description
1 polymer ?
#
loop_
_entity_poly.entity_id
_entity_poly.type
_entity_poly.pdbx_seq_one_letter_code
_entity_poly.pdbx_strand_id
1 'polypeptide(L)'
;MSLLFFLVTEVYLGVGWCSFHTYKVNEAQYYEIVWEGSDLPLSCRIGFEGRNAHDVYDQYQVCVEASEYHVSDCTFHMKYYDPGRRQKQLSYSCGFGPGKYCAVENENFVIEFSNFRTSTSVVRLMVTAKKTYDYEPPLLAAVVGGVLGGAVIITVVAVVVIMFRIRKRRWRKPPPVHVPLPPPDPDRETCV
;
A
#
# COMPACT_ATOMS: atom_id res chain seq x y z
N MET A 1 -15.95 19.58 -15.89
CA MET A 1 -16.50 18.22 -15.66
C MET A 1 -15.55 17.23 -16.29
N SER A 2 -14.68 16.61 -15.50
CA SER A 2 -13.85 15.50 -15.98
C SER A 2 -14.73 14.25 -16.02
N LEU A 3 -14.89 13.64 -17.20
CA LEU A 3 -15.49 12.32 -17.34
C LEU A 3 -14.49 11.31 -16.74
N LEU A 4 -14.70 10.94 -15.49
CA LEU A 4 -14.02 9.81 -14.87
C LEU A 4 -14.53 8.54 -15.54
N PHE A 5 -13.73 7.98 -16.45
CA PHE A 5 -13.97 6.66 -17.02
C PHE A 5 -13.68 5.62 -15.94
N PHE A 6 -14.74 5.11 -15.32
CA PHE A 6 -14.63 3.94 -14.46
C PHE A 6 -14.37 2.70 -15.33
N LEU A 7 -13.30 1.96 -15.01
CA LEU A 7 -13.01 0.69 -15.67
C LEU A 7 -13.89 -0.38 -15.05
N VAL A 8 -14.89 -0.85 -15.80
CA VAL A 8 -15.70 -2.02 -15.44
C VAL A 8 -15.01 -3.25 -16.03
N THR A 9 -14.69 -4.22 -15.17
CA THR A 9 -14.13 -5.51 -15.58
C THR A 9 -15.20 -6.58 -15.43
N GLU A 10 -15.57 -7.22 -16.54
CA GLU A 10 -16.55 -8.31 -16.53
C GLU A 10 -15.87 -9.66 -16.26
N VAL A 11 -16.45 -10.46 -15.36
CA VAL A 11 -16.00 -11.80 -14.99
C VAL A 11 -17.12 -12.80 -15.27
N TYR A 12 -16.97 -13.56 -16.35
CA TYR A 12 -17.97 -14.55 -16.77
C TYR A 12 -17.77 -15.90 -16.08
N LEU A 13 -18.87 -16.48 -15.58
CA LEU A 13 -18.90 -17.79 -14.94
C LEU A 13 -19.44 -18.84 -15.92
N GLY A 14 -18.68 -19.90 -16.18
CA GLY A 14 -19.08 -21.00 -17.05
C GLY A 14 -18.17 -22.24 -16.98
N VAL A 15 -18.53 -23.28 -17.73
CA VAL A 15 -17.83 -24.58 -17.76
C VAL A 15 -16.38 -24.41 -18.20
N GLY A 16 -15.45 -24.79 -17.33
CA GLY A 16 -14.01 -24.72 -17.60
C GLY A 16 -13.35 -23.38 -17.26
N TRP A 17 -14.11 -22.37 -16.84
CA TRP A 17 -13.60 -21.01 -16.57
C TRP A 17 -13.56 -20.65 -15.09
N CYS A 18 -14.02 -21.53 -14.21
CA CYS A 18 -14.01 -21.24 -12.78
C CYS A 18 -12.76 -21.80 -12.07
N SER A 19 -11.63 -21.12 -12.25
CA SER A 19 -10.45 -21.28 -11.40
C SER A 19 -10.53 -20.31 -10.23
N PHE A 20 -10.12 -20.75 -9.03
CA PHE A 20 -10.01 -19.86 -7.89
C PHE A 20 -9.00 -18.74 -8.18
N HIS A 21 -9.50 -17.52 -8.28
CA HIS A 21 -8.71 -16.32 -8.50
C HIS A 21 -9.13 -15.23 -7.52
N THR A 22 -8.15 -14.52 -6.96
CA THR A 22 -8.39 -13.37 -6.09
C THR A 22 -8.09 -12.09 -6.85
N TYR A 23 -9.09 -11.25 -7.02
CA TYR A 23 -8.97 -9.94 -7.65
C TYR A 23 -8.68 -8.87 -6.60
N LYS A 24 -7.81 -7.93 -6.92
CA LYS A 24 -7.60 -6.73 -6.10
C LYS A 24 -8.57 -5.66 -6.55
N VAL A 25 -9.26 -5.03 -5.59
CA VAL A 25 -10.26 -4.01 -5.85
C VAL A 25 -10.01 -2.79 -4.98
N ASN A 26 -10.18 -1.60 -5.56
CA ASN A 26 -10.08 -0.30 -4.90
C ASN A 26 -11.30 0.58 -5.27
N GLU A 27 -11.37 1.82 -4.79
CA GLU A 27 -12.52 2.71 -5.03
C GLU A 27 -12.76 3.10 -6.49
N ALA A 28 -11.75 3.00 -7.35
CA ALA A 28 -11.86 3.35 -8.75
C ALA A 28 -12.24 2.17 -9.65
N GLN A 29 -12.27 0.95 -9.09
CA GLN A 29 -12.45 -0.29 -9.82
C GLN A 29 -13.79 -0.95 -9.48
N TYR A 30 -14.42 -1.49 -10.51
CA TYR A 30 -15.69 -2.18 -10.42
C TYR A 30 -15.56 -3.51 -11.17
N TYR A 31 -16.00 -4.59 -10.53
CA TYR A 31 -16.09 -5.90 -11.17
C TYR A 31 -17.55 -6.29 -11.30
N GLU A 32 -17.94 -6.72 -12.50
CA GLU A 32 -19.26 -7.31 -12.74
C GLU A 32 -19.10 -8.81 -12.92
N ILE A 33 -19.64 -9.61 -12.01
CA ILE A 33 -19.66 -11.07 -12.13
C ILE A 33 -20.95 -11.45 -12.82
N VAL A 34 -20.84 -12.17 -13.94
CA VAL A 34 -21.98 -12.56 -14.77
C VAL A 34 -22.08 -14.08 -14.83
N TRP A 35 -23.24 -14.62 -14.49
CA TRP A 35 -23.59 -16.02 -14.71
C TRP A 35 -24.93 -16.12 -15.44
N GLU A 36 -24.93 -16.81 -16.58
CA GLU A 36 -26.09 -16.94 -17.48
C GLU A 36 -26.59 -18.39 -17.50
N GLY A 37 -26.84 -18.94 -16.32
CA GLY A 37 -27.58 -20.20 -16.21
C GLY A 37 -26.79 -21.44 -16.61
N SER A 38 -25.50 -21.32 -16.96
CA SER A 38 -24.65 -22.45 -17.31
C SER A 38 -24.40 -23.38 -16.10
N ASP A 39 -24.02 -24.62 -16.37
CA ASP A 39 -23.46 -25.50 -15.34
C ASP A 39 -22.13 -24.95 -14.82
N LEU A 40 -21.88 -25.19 -13.53
CA LEU A 40 -20.70 -24.75 -12.81
C LEU A 40 -20.06 -25.94 -12.07
N PRO A 41 -18.74 -25.95 -11.87
CA PRO A 41 -18.12 -26.97 -11.03
C PRO A 41 -18.64 -26.91 -9.59
N LEU A 42 -18.49 -28.03 -8.85
CA LEU A 42 -18.97 -28.21 -7.47
C LEU A 42 -18.56 -27.09 -6.50
N SER A 43 -17.44 -26.41 -6.77
CA SER A 43 -16.95 -25.30 -5.95
C SER A 43 -16.28 -24.26 -6.84
N CYS A 44 -17.09 -23.41 -7.46
CA CYS A 44 -16.61 -22.29 -8.26
C CYS A 44 -16.38 -21.09 -7.34
N ARG A 45 -15.14 -20.67 -7.12
CA ARG A 45 -14.81 -19.63 -6.13
C ARG A 45 -14.13 -18.43 -6.77
N ILE A 46 -14.58 -17.23 -6.41
CA ILE A 46 -13.93 -15.97 -6.76
C ILE A 46 -13.62 -15.20 -5.48
N GLY A 47 -12.37 -14.79 -5.31
CA GLY A 47 -11.92 -13.96 -4.21
C GLY A 47 -11.79 -12.49 -4.60
N PHE A 48 -11.97 -11.60 -3.63
CA PHE A 48 -11.72 -10.18 -3.73
C PHE A 48 -10.94 -9.70 -2.51
N GLU A 49 -9.87 -8.96 -2.75
CA GLU A 49 -9.04 -8.33 -1.73
C GLU A 49 -9.13 -6.81 -1.91
N GLY A 50 -9.62 -6.11 -0.88
CA GLY A 50 -9.69 -4.66 -0.86
C GLY A 50 -8.30 -4.05 -0.65
N ARG A 51 -7.58 -3.74 -1.73
CA ARG A 51 -6.21 -3.22 -1.66
C ARG A 51 -5.88 -2.33 -2.86
N ASN A 52 -5.19 -1.23 -2.60
CA ASN A 52 -4.62 -0.37 -3.64
C ASN A 52 -3.22 -0.85 -4.04
N ALA A 53 -2.90 -0.81 -5.33
CA ALA A 53 -1.57 -1.18 -5.83
C ALA A 53 -0.49 -0.17 -5.38
N HIS A 54 -0.89 1.08 -5.12
CA HIS A 54 0.03 2.16 -4.77
C HIS A 54 0.20 2.34 -3.25
N ASP A 55 -0.87 2.15 -2.47
CA ASP A 55 -0.87 2.37 -1.02
C ASP A 55 -1.22 1.09 -0.26
N VAL A 56 -0.18 0.43 0.25
CA VAL A 56 -0.30 -0.85 0.98
C VAL A 56 -0.97 -0.68 2.35
N TYR A 57 -1.01 0.56 2.86
CA TYR A 57 -1.56 0.90 4.17
C TYR A 57 -3.03 1.32 4.13
N ASP A 58 -3.56 1.63 2.95
CA ASP A 58 -4.97 1.91 2.78
C ASP A 58 -5.78 0.62 2.99
N GLN A 59 -6.88 0.77 3.72
CA GLN A 59 -7.79 -0.33 3.97
C GLN A 59 -9.08 -0.10 3.19
N TYR A 60 -9.51 -1.14 2.50
CA TYR A 60 -10.73 -1.11 1.71
C TYR A 60 -11.67 -2.21 2.18
N GLN A 61 -12.94 -1.85 2.30
CA GLN A 61 -14.04 -2.77 2.52
C GLN A 61 -14.65 -3.17 1.18
N VAL A 62 -14.62 -4.47 0.87
CA VAL A 62 -15.26 -5.01 -0.32
C VAL A 62 -16.76 -5.16 -0.09
N CYS A 63 -17.57 -4.62 -0.98
CA CYS A 63 -19.01 -4.74 -0.99
C CYS A 63 -19.50 -5.38 -2.29
N VAL A 64 -20.50 -6.25 -2.19
CA VAL A 64 -21.18 -6.88 -3.32
C VAL A 64 -22.67 -6.54 -3.28
N GLU A 65 -23.24 -6.29 -4.45
CA GLU A 65 -24.66 -6.00 -4.63
C GLU A 65 -25.13 -6.65 -5.94
N ALA A 66 -26.31 -7.26 -5.95
CA ALA A 66 -26.87 -7.80 -7.19
C ALA A 66 -27.46 -6.67 -8.02
N SER A 67 -26.97 -6.50 -9.25
CA SER A 67 -27.61 -5.65 -10.26
C SER A 67 -28.77 -6.38 -10.94
N GLU A 68 -28.64 -7.70 -11.13
CA GLU A 68 -29.69 -8.57 -11.66
C GLU A 68 -29.66 -9.91 -10.93
N TYR A 69 -30.83 -10.39 -10.51
CA TYR A 69 -30.95 -11.70 -9.87
C TYR A 69 -32.24 -12.39 -10.30
N HIS A 70 -32.15 -13.20 -11.34
CA HIS A 70 -33.25 -14.00 -11.87
C HIS A 70 -32.86 -15.47 -11.87
N VAL A 71 -33.13 -16.16 -10.76
CA VAL A 71 -32.78 -17.59 -10.61
C VAL A 71 -34.05 -18.43 -10.60
N SER A 72 -34.30 -19.12 -11.72
CA SER A 72 -35.44 -20.04 -11.85
C SER A 72 -35.13 -21.44 -11.33
N ASP A 73 -33.86 -21.84 -11.31
CA ASP A 73 -33.42 -23.16 -10.85
C ASP A 73 -32.87 -23.10 -9.41
N CYS A 74 -33.54 -23.78 -8.48
CA CYS A 74 -33.16 -23.84 -7.07
C CYS A 74 -31.92 -24.71 -6.78
N THR A 75 -31.35 -25.38 -7.79
CA THR A 75 -30.07 -26.08 -7.67
C THR A 75 -28.87 -25.13 -7.73
N PHE A 76 -29.09 -23.87 -8.10
CA PHE A 76 -28.10 -22.82 -7.95
C PHE A 76 -27.92 -22.44 -6.47
N HIS A 77 -26.67 -22.44 -6.02
CA HIS A 77 -26.28 -21.97 -4.71
C HIS A 77 -25.14 -20.97 -4.82
N MET A 78 -25.34 -19.81 -4.20
CA MET A 78 -24.31 -18.79 -4.04
C MET A 78 -24.07 -18.54 -2.57
N LYS A 79 -22.80 -18.51 -2.15
CA LYS A 79 -22.41 -18.34 -0.76
C LYS A 79 -21.36 -17.26 -0.63
N TYR A 80 -21.53 -16.41 0.38
CA TYR A 80 -20.55 -15.40 0.78
C TYR A 80 -19.72 -15.94 1.94
N TYR A 81 -18.40 -15.92 1.77
CA TYR A 81 -17.41 -16.33 2.75
C TYR A 81 -16.57 -15.13 3.18
N ASP A 82 -16.51 -14.93 4.48
CA ASP A 82 -15.73 -13.90 5.14
C ASP A 82 -14.83 -14.59 6.18
N PRO A 83 -13.54 -14.81 5.88
CA PRO A 83 -12.69 -15.74 6.64
C PRO A 83 -12.49 -15.35 8.12
N GLY A 84 -12.58 -14.07 8.48
CA GLY A 84 -12.50 -13.60 9.86
C GLY A 84 -13.79 -13.74 10.64
N ARG A 85 -14.93 -13.93 9.97
CA ARG A 85 -16.18 -14.27 10.63
C ARG A 85 -16.33 -15.79 10.67
N ARG A 86 -16.02 -16.37 11.83
CA ARG A 86 -16.16 -17.81 12.10
C ARG A 86 -17.54 -18.42 11.79
N GLN A 87 -18.60 -17.66 11.44
CA GLN A 87 -19.96 -18.22 11.43
C GLN A 87 -21.06 -17.55 10.59
N LYS A 88 -20.81 -16.57 9.71
CA LYS A 88 -21.90 -16.03 8.86
C LYS A 88 -21.63 -16.26 7.38
N GLN A 89 -21.91 -17.48 6.94
CA GLN A 89 -22.11 -17.76 5.52
C GLN A 89 -23.53 -17.32 5.15
N LEU A 90 -23.66 -16.30 4.31
CA LEU A 90 -24.93 -15.98 3.69
C LEU A 90 -25.06 -16.84 2.44
N SER A 91 -26.16 -17.59 2.34
CA SER A 91 -26.44 -18.48 1.21
C SER A 91 -27.68 -18.00 0.49
N TYR A 92 -27.61 -17.98 -0.83
CA TYR A 92 -28.68 -17.56 -1.73
C TYR A 92 -28.95 -18.66 -2.76
N SER A 93 -30.21 -18.74 -3.17
CA SER A 93 -30.73 -19.70 -4.15
C SER A 93 -31.91 -19.05 -4.87
N CYS A 94 -32.80 -19.83 -5.49
CA CYS A 94 -34.03 -19.31 -6.08
C CYS A 94 -34.91 -18.53 -5.08
N GLY A 95 -35.71 -17.60 -5.61
CA GLY A 95 -36.72 -16.84 -4.84
C GLY A 95 -36.27 -15.41 -4.51
N PHE A 96 -35.35 -15.25 -3.57
CA PHE A 96 -34.90 -13.93 -3.11
C PHE A 96 -33.42 -13.71 -3.42
N GLY A 97 -33.14 -12.65 -4.17
CA GLY A 97 -31.77 -12.23 -4.46
C GLY A 97 -31.05 -11.66 -3.24
N PRO A 98 -29.71 -11.61 -3.29
CA PRO A 98 -28.94 -10.97 -2.24
C PRO A 98 -29.19 -9.47 -2.23
N GLY A 99 -29.34 -8.91 -1.03
CA GLY A 99 -29.16 -7.47 -0.83
C GLY A 99 -27.67 -7.09 -0.87
N LYS A 100 -27.39 -5.81 -0.66
CA LYS A 100 -26.02 -5.32 -0.49
C LYS A 100 -25.35 -5.96 0.73
N TYR A 101 -24.16 -6.51 0.53
CA TYR A 101 -23.34 -7.09 1.58
C TYR A 101 -21.93 -6.49 1.53
N CYS A 102 -21.36 -6.16 2.68
CA CYS A 102 -19.99 -5.68 2.79
C CYS A 102 -19.20 -6.57 3.76
N ALA A 103 -18.06 -7.06 3.32
CA ALA A 103 -17.16 -7.91 4.10
C ALA A 103 -16.48 -7.13 5.23
N VAL A 104 -15.81 -7.83 6.14
CA VAL A 104 -14.93 -7.17 7.11
C VAL A 104 -13.70 -6.61 6.41
N GLU A 105 -13.15 -5.53 6.96
CA GLU A 105 -11.97 -4.84 6.43
C GLU A 105 -10.72 -5.74 6.50
N ASN A 106 -9.81 -5.58 5.52
CA ASN A 106 -8.52 -6.28 5.44
C ASN A 106 -8.58 -7.79 5.25
N GLU A 107 -9.73 -8.32 4.83
CA GLU A 107 -9.89 -9.76 4.61
C GLU A 107 -10.30 -10.07 3.18
N ASN A 108 -9.96 -11.29 2.75
CA ASN A 108 -10.35 -11.78 1.43
C ASN A 108 -11.83 -12.14 1.45
N PHE A 109 -12.64 -11.38 0.74
CA PHE A 109 -14.03 -11.71 0.50
C PHE A 109 -14.12 -12.79 -0.58
N VAL A 110 -14.74 -13.94 -0.30
CA VAL A 110 -14.86 -15.02 -1.29
C VAL A 110 -16.33 -15.29 -1.58
N ILE A 111 -16.67 -15.35 -2.87
CA ILE A 111 -17.98 -15.78 -3.35
C ILE A 111 -17.82 -17.16 -3.94
N GLU A 112 -18.61 -18.12 -3.45
CA GLU A 112 -18.68 -19.47 -4.02
C GLU A 112 -20.01 -19.64 -4.75
N PHE A 113 -19.93 -20.20 -5.94
CA PHE A 113 -21.05 -20.57 -6.79
C PHE A 113 -21.03 -22.08 -6.98
N SER A 114 -22.20 -22.70 -7.01
CA SER A 114 -22.36 -24.07 -7.49
C SER A 114 -23.70 -24.21 -8.18
N ASN A 115 -23.71 -24.96 -9.27
CA ASN A 115 -24.90 -25.26 -10.04
C ASN A 115 -24.65 -26.47 -10.93
N PHE A 116 -25.52 -27.48 -10.89
CA PHE A 116 -25.32 -28.75 -11.60
C PHE A 116 -26.19 -28.90 -12.84
N ARG A 117 -27.02 -27.89 -13.17
CA ARG A 117 -27.98 -27.95 -14.27
C ARG A 117 -28.01 -26.65 -15.05
N THR A 118 -27.98 -26.76 -16.37
CA THR A 118 -28.19 -25.60 -17.22
C THR A 118 -29.63 -25.09 -17.10
N SER A 119 -29.80 -23.77 -17.07
CA SER A 119 -31.09 -23.10 -16.93
C SER A 119 -31.11 -21.75 -17.66
N THR A 120 -32.25 -21.06 -17.66
CA THR A 120 -32.37 -19.68 -18.16
C THR A 120 -32.14 -18.63 -17.06
N SER A 121 -31.49 -19.03 -15.97
CA SER A 121 -31.22 -18.13 -14.84
C SER A 121 -30.14 -17.12 -15.22
N VAL A 122 -30.23 -15.91 -14.67
CA VAL A 122 -29.23 -14.86 -14.83
C VAL A 122 -28.91 -14.26 -13.47
N VAL A 123 -27.62 -14.15 -13.16
CA VAL A 123 -27.12 -13.46 -11.97
C VAL A 123 -26.03 -12.50 -12.41
N ARG A 124 -26.19 -11.22 -12.06
CA ARG A 124 -25.19 -10.16 -12.22
C ARG A 124 -24.90 -9.56 -10.86
N LEU A 125 -23.64 -9.64 -10.43
CA LEU A 125 -23.18 -9.06 -9.18
C LEU A 125 -22.19 -7.93 -9.48
N MET A 126 -22.42 -6.78 -8.88
CA MET A 126 -21.48 -5.68 -8.88
C MET A 126 -20.65 -5.72 -7.60
N VAL A 127 -19.34 -5.88 -7.75
CA VAL A 127 -18.37 -5.84 -6.66
C VAL A 127 -17.67 -4.48 -6.68
N THR A 128 -17.69 -3.83 -5.53
CA THR A 128 -17.12 -2.50 -5.29
C THR A 128 -16.24 -2.53 -4.06
N ALA A 129 -15.35 -1.56 -3.93
CA ALA A 129 -14.61 -1.35 -2.70
C ALA A 129 -14.80 0.08 -2.21
N LYS A 130 -14.91 0.24 -0.90
CA LYS A 130 -14.98 1.54 -0.22
C LYS A 130 -13.75 1.68 0.67
N LYS A 131 -13.04 2.80 0.57
CA LYS A 131 -11.92 3.09 1.47
C LYS A 131 -12.48 3.34 2.87
N THR A 132 -12.02 2.57 3.84
CA THR A 132 -12.44 2.68 5.25
C THR A 132 -11.39 3.39 6.09
N TYR A 133 -10.12 3.26 5.70
CA TYR A 133 -9.00 3.90 6.37
C TYR A 133 -8.08 4.54 5.34
N ASP A 134 -7.89 5.86 5.49
CA ASP A 134 -6.91 6.63 4.74
C ASP A 134 -5.64 6.72 5.57
N TYR A 135 -4.63 5.94 5.19
CA TYR A 135 -3.32 6.12 5.79
C TYR A 135 -2.65 7.29 5.10
N GLU A 136 -2.89 8.50 5.61
CA GLU A 136 -2.00 9.61 5.30
C GLU A 136 -0.66 9.33 5.99
N PRO A 137 0.43 9.07 5.25
CA PRO A 137 1.72 8.96 5.87
C PRO A 137 1.97 10.28 6.61
N PRO A 138 2.38 10.25 7.89
CA PRO A 138 2.66 11.48 8.60
C PRO A 138 3.88 12.12 7.94
N LEU A 139 3.64 13.01 6.97
CA LEU A 139 4.65 13.89 6.38
C LEU A 139 5.40 14.61 7.51
N LEU A 140 4.70 14.90 8.61
CA LEU A 140 5.27 15.41 9.85
C LEU A 140 6.36 14.50 10.45
N ALA A 141 6.19 13.18 10.45
CA ALA A 141 7.22 12.28 10.99
C ALA A 141 8.48 12.26 10.12
N ALA A 142 8.32 12.25 8.79
CA ALA A 142 9.44 12.32 7.86
C ALA A 142 10.17 13.67 7.94
N VAL A 143 9.43 14.77 8.01
CA VAL A 143 9.99 16.12 8.16
C VAL A 143 10.68 16.29 9.50
N VAL A 144 10.06 15.87 10.61
CA VAL A 144 10.66 15.97 11.95
C VAL A 144 11.90 15.09 12.05
N GLY A 145 11.87 13.87 11.50
CA GLY A 145 13.05 13.00 11.42
C GLY A 145 14.19 13.61 10.62
N GLY A 146 13.87 14.23 9.47
CA GLY A 146 14.84 14.93 8.62
C GLY A 146 15.48 16.14 9.30
N VAL A 147 14.69 16.98 9.97
CA VAL A 147 15.18 18.19 10.64
C VAL A 147 16.07 17.84 11.83
N LEU A 148 15.65 16.88 12.68
CA LEU A 148 16.44 16.44 13.83
C LEU A 148 17.75 15.77 13.39
N GLY A 149 17.69 14.87 12.40
CA GLY A 149 18.88 14.23 11.85
C GLY A 149 19.85 15.24 11.22
N GLY A 150 19.34 16.19 10.45
CA GLY A 150 20.14 17.25 9.83
C GLY A 150 20.82 18.17 10.85
N ALA A 151 20.11 18.59 11.90
CA ALA A 151 20.65 19.46 12.94
C ALA A 151 21.82 18.81 13.69
N VAL A 152 21.73 17.51 13.99
CA VAL A 152 22.81 16.75 14.65
C VAL A 152 24.05 16.64 13.75
N ILE A 153 23.87 16.35 12.46
CA ILE A 153 24.98 16.26 11.51
C ILE A 153 25.69 17.62 11.38
N ILE A 154 24.92 18.72 11.26
CA ILE A 154 25.47 20.08 11.16
C ILE A 154 26.27 20.43 12.42
N THR A 155 25.76 20.13 13.61
CA THR A 155 26.47 20.41 14.87
C THR A 155 27.77 19.61 14.99
N VAL A 156 27.77 18.32 14.65
CA VAL A 156 28.99 17.49 14.65
C VAL A 156 30.03 18.04 13.68
N VAL A 157 29.63 18.39 12.46
CA VAL A 157 30.55 18.96 11.47
C VAL A 157 31.12 20.30 11.95
N ALA A 158 30.28 21.18 12.53
CA ALA A 158 30.74 22.44 13.08
C ALA A 158 31.77 22.25 14.19
N VAL A 159 31.53 21.32 15.13
CA VAL A 159 32.47 20.99 16.22
C VAL A 159 33.79 20.47 15.67
N VAL A 160 33.76 19.57 14.69
CA VAL A 160 34.97 19.04 14.04
C VAL A 160 35.77 20.16 13.37
N VAL A 161 35.11 21.03 12.60
CA VAL A 161 35.77 22.18 11.94
C VAL A 161 36.39 23.12 12.96
N ILE A 162 35.68 23.44 14.04
CA ILE A 162 36.20 24.28 15.13
C ILE A 162 37.44 23.62 15.77
N MET A 163 37.38 22.33 16.10
CA MET A 163 38.52 21.59 16.64
C MET A 163 39.73 21.60 15.69
N PHE A 164 39.52 21.40 14.38
CA PHE A 164 40.57 21.47 13.38
C PHE A 164 41.19 22.87 13.29
N ARG A 165 40.38 23.94 13.35
CA ARG A 165 40.89 25.32 13.35
C ARG A 165 41.69 25.65 14.61
N ILE A 166 41.24 25.21 15.78
CA ILE A 166 41.96 25.41 17.06
C ILE A 166 43.29 24.66 17.05
N ARG A 167 43.28 23.38 16.61
CA ARG A 167 44.53 22.61 16.43
C ARG A 167 45.46 23.34 15.47
N LYS A 168 45.02 23.74 14.28
CA LYS A 168 45.88 24.43 13.31
C LYS A 168 46.49 25.72 13.87
N ARG A 169 45.78 26.46 14.73
CA ARG A 169 46.31 27.65 15.41
C ARG A 169 47.39 27.31 16.44
N ARG A 170 47.21 26.26 17.26
CA ARG A 170 48.23 25.85 18.25
C ARG A 170 49.53 25.35 17.62
N TRP A 171 49.49 24.85 16.38
CA TRP A 171 50.68 24.34 15.69
C TRP A 171 51.45 25.40 14.90
N ARG A 172 50.90 26.61 14.75
CA ARG A 172 51.70 27.74 14.28
C ARG A 172 52.63 28.16 15.42
N LYS A 173 53.85 27.61 15.44
CA LYS A 173 54.92 28.09 16.30
C LYS A 173 55.07 29.61 16.10
N PRO A 174 55.30 30.39 17.17
CA PRO A 174 55.60 31.81 17.02
C PRO A 174 56.77 31.95 16.03
N PRO A 175 56.74 32.97 15.15
CA PRO A 175 57.86 33.23 14.25
C PRO A 175 59.15 33.31 15.08
N PRO A 176 60.25 32.72 14.61
CA PRO A 176 61.52 32.79 15.32
C PRO A 176 61.82 34.25 15.62
N VAL A 177 61.96 34.57 16.91
CA VAL A 177 62.34 35.91 17.34
C VAL A 177 63.71 36.18 16.72
N HIS A 178 63.79 37.15 15.81
CA HIS A 178 65.06 37.66 15.34
C HIS A 178 65.77 38.28 16.54
N VAL A 179 66.71 37.53 17.11
CA VAL A 179 67.66 38.07 18.08
C VAL A 179 68.56 39.02 17.29
N PRO A 180 68.58 40.32 17.61
CA PRO A 180 69.52 41.26 17.01
C PRO A 180 70.93 40.71 17.23
N LEU A 181 71.69 40.58 16.15
CA LEU A 181 73.09 40.20 16.24
C LEU A 181 73.80 41.19 17.19
N PRO A 182 74.59 40.71 18.16
CA PRO A 182 75.41 41.60 18.95
C PRO A 182 76.31 42.41 18.00
N PRO A 183 76.55 43.69 18.31
CA PRO A 183 77.45 44.52 17.50
C PRO A 183 78.82 43.84 17.39
N PRO A 184 79.48 43.92 16.22
CA PRO A 184 80.81 43.38 16.03
C PRO A 184 81.76 44.01 17.05
N ASP A 185 82.51 43.15 17.74
CA ASP A 185 83.46 43.50 18.80
C ASP A 185 84.66 44.24 18.16
N PRO A 186 84.89 45.52 18.50
CA PRO A 186 85.94 46.32 17.85
C PRO A 186 87.37 45.95 18.29
N ASP A 187 87.55 45.09 19.29
CA ASP A 187 88.87 44.87 19.90
C ASP A 187 89.62 43.64 19.35
N ARG A 188 89.18 43.08 18.21
CA ARG A 188 89.85 41.94 17.56
C ARG A 188 90.77 42.37 16.42
N GLU A 189 91.59 43.39 16.64
CA GLU A 189 92.74 43.74 15.79
C GLU A 189 94.06 43.52 16.55
N THR A 190 94.75 42.44 16.15
CA THR A 190 96.21 42.37 15.97
C THR A 190 97.13 42.91 17.06
N CYS A 191 97.70 41.99 17.85
CA CYS A 191 99.09 42.08 18.28
C CYS A 191 99.88 40.92 17.64
N VAL A 192 100.62 41.22 16.58
CA VAL A 192 101.84 40.51 16.13
C VAL A 192 102.96 41.53 16.20
#